data_AF-A0A6V7YAZ6-F1
#
_entry.id   AF-A0A6V7YAZ6-F1
#
_cell.length_a   1.000
_cell.length_b   1.000
_cell.length_c   1.000
_cell.angle_alpha   90.00
_cell.angle_beta   90.00
_cell.angle_gamma   90.00
#
_symmetry.space_group_name_H-M   'P 1'
#
loop_
_entity.id
_entity.type
_entity.pdbx_description
1 polymer ?
#
loop_
_entity_poly.entity_id
_entity_poly.type
_entity_poly.pdbx_seq_one_letter_code
_entity_poly.pdbx_strand_id
1 'polypeptide(L)'
;MSTHQKIDRDSGNAITNALSFFETPHTNVSISNSSFIELLTLNPVNITPFHFKIHASTNYIDLSKCYIFTELRIRKEDEHGRLTNLEAADNNVSCCQLIGHTIWKNCRISINGTQIFEGNSLMAYKSIFDYELTYPQTVKNSYLSAAGYYDDG
;
A
#
# COMPACT_ATOMS: atom_id res chain seq x y z
N MET A 1 -30.69 0.21 11.15
CA MET A 1 -30.75 -1.14 10.55
C MET A 1 -30.33 -0.99 9.10
N SER A 2 -29.06 -1.22 8.78
CA SER A 2 -28.51 -0.96 7.44
C SER A 2 -28.86 -2.12 6.52
N THR A 3 -29.65 -1.87 5.48
CA THR A 3 -30.00 -2.86 4.45
C THR A 3 -28.84 -2.99 3.48
N HIS A 4 -28.08 -4.08 3.58
CA HIS A 4 -27.02 -4.42 2.62
C HIS A 4 -27.66 -4.69 1.24
N GLN A 5 -27.27 -3.91 0.22
CA GLN A 5 -27.76 -4.10 -1.14
C GLN A 5 -27.11 -5.36 -1.74
N LYS A 6 -27.94 -6.37 -2.04
CA LYS A 6 -27.48 -7.59 -2.72
C LYS A 6 -27.08 -7.25 -4.16
N ILE A 7 -25.85 -7.56 -4.53
CA ILE A 7 -25.31 -7.35 -5.89
C ILE A 7 -25.80 -8.45 -6.86
N ASP A 8 -26.09 -9.64 -6.33
CA ASP A 8 -26.59 -10.79 -7.10
C ASP A 8 -27.55 -11.63 -6.22
N ARG A 9 -28.38 -12.50 -6.83
CA ARG A 9 -29.32 -13.39 -6.12
C ARG A 9 -28.62 -14.26 -5.08
N ASP A 10 -27.42 -14.72 -5.40
CA ASP A 10 -26.66 -15.68 -4.59
C ASP A 10 -25.71 -14.96 -3.60
N SER A 11 -25.81 -13.63 -3.52
CA SER A 11 -25.09 -12.78 -2.56
C SER A 11 -25.56 -12.98 -1.10
N GLY A 12 -24.62 -13.16 -0.18
CA GLY A 12 -24.88 -13.34 1.25
C GLY A 12 -23.65 -13.10 2.14
N ASN A 13 -23.84 -13.14 3.46
CA ASN A 13 -22.74 -13.02 4.44
C ASN A 13 -21.88 -14.28 4.42
N ALA A 14 -20.69 -14.18 3.84
CA ALA A 14 -19.72 -15.26 3.79
C ALA A 14 -18.97 -15.36 5.14
N ILE A 15 -19.47 -16.17 6.07
CA ILE A 15 -18.77 -16.47 7.34
C ILE A 15 -18.99 -17.93 7.71
N THR A 16 -18.43 -18.87 6.94
CA THR A 16 -18.30 -20.24 7.43
C THR A 16 -16.96 -20.83 7.02
N ASN A 17 -16.21 -21.33 8.01
CA ASN A 17 -14.99 -22.12 7.80
C ASN A 17 -15.32 -23.60 7.54
N ALA A 18 -16.60 -23.96 7.39
CA ALA A 18 -17.02 -25.31 7.06
C ALA A 18 -16.71 -25.61 5.59
N LEU A 19 -16.04 -26.73 5.33
CA LEU A 19 -15.76 -27.23 3.99
C LEU A 19 -17.07 -27.78 3.38
N SER A 20 -17.69 -27.03 2.48
CA SER A 20 -18.84 -27.49 1.68
C SER A 20 -18.37 -27.84 0.26
N PHE A 21 -18.59 -29.08 -0.18
CA PHE A 21 -18.15 -29.57 -1.48
C PHE A 21 -19.17 -29.38 -2.61
N PHE A 22 -20.42 -29.03 -2.27
CA PHE A 22 -21.54 -29.00 -3.22
C PHE A 22 -22.25 -27.65 -3.31
N GLU A 23 -21.87 -26.69 -2.47
CA GLU A 23 -22.47 -25.36 -2.44
C GLU A 23 -21.44 -24.32 -2.87
N THR A 24 -21.83 -23.43 -3.77
CA THR A 24 -21.01 -22.27 -4.12
C THR A 24 -20.95 -21.34 -2.92
N PRO A 25 -19.76 -21.04 -2.37
CA PRO A 25 -19.65 -20.15 -1.23
C PRO A 25 -20.17 -18.76 -1.62
N HIS A 26 -21.02 -18.18 -0.78
CA HIS A 26 -21.54 -16.84 -1.00
C HIS A 26 -20.37 -15.85 -1.17
N THR A 27 -20.47 -14.96 -2.15
CA THR A 27 -19.52 -13.87 -2.30
C THR A 27 -19.88 -12.73 -1.36
N ASN A 28 -18.92 -12.27 -0.57
CA ASN A 28 -19.11 -11.10 0.28
C ASN A 28 -19.35 -9.85 -0.59
N VAL A 29 -20.46 -9.15 -0.36
CA VAL A 29 -20.92 -8.01 -1.18
C VAL A 29 -20.82 -6.67 -0.49
N SER A 30 -20.46 -6.64 0.80
CA SER A 30 -20.36 -5.37 1.51
C SER A 30 -19.39 -5.46 2.68
N ILE A 31 -18.64 -4.38 2.89
CA ILE A 31 -17.82 -4.20 4.08
C ILE A 31 -18.78 -3.91 5.24
N SER A 32 -18.97 -4.89 6.12
CA SER A 32 -19.85 -4.76 7.30
C SER A 32 -19.25 -3.84 8.36
N ASN A 33 -17.93 -3.88 8.52
CA ASN A 33 -17.20 -3.06 9.47
C ASN A 33 -15.75 -2.86 8.99
N SER A 34 -15.20 -1.67 9.19
CA SER A 34 -13.79 -1.37 8.99
C SER A 34 -13.25 -0.69 10.24
N SER A 35 -12.12 -1.16 10.74
CA SER A 35 -11.41 -0.53 11.86
C SER A 35 -10.03 -0.09 11.43
N PHE A 36 -9.56 1.02 12.01
CA PHE A 36 -8.19 1.47 11.88
C PHE A 36 -7.41 1.01 13.11
N ILE A 37 -6.27 0.37 12.88
CA ILE A 37 -5.34 -0.04 13.93
C ILE A 37 -4.02 0.67 13.66
N GLU A 38 -3.59 1.49 14.60
CA GLU A 38 -2.28 2.13 14.53
C GLU A 38 -1.19 1.14 14.96
N LEU A 39 -0.16 1.00 14.13
CA LEU A 39 1.01 0.17 14.41
C LEU A 39 2.24 1.05 14.61
N LEU A 40 2.68 1.14 15.85
CA LEU A 40 3.88 1.91 16.21
C LEU A 40 5.15 1.13 15.88
N THR A 41 6.25 1.86 15.66
CA THR A 41 7.57 1.25 15.47
C THR A 41 8.03 0.58 16.77
N LEU A 42 8.61 -0.61 16.66
CA LEU A 42 9.20 -1.31 17.80
C LEU A 42 10.47 -0.62 18.31
N ASN A 43 11.14 0.12 17.43
CA ASN A 43 12.33 0.90 17.72
C ASN A 43 12.01 2.40 17.77
N PRO A 44 12.85 3.19 18.45
CA PRO A 44 12.76 4.65 18.42
C PRO A 44 12.83 5.22 17.00
N VAL A 45 12.05 6.26 16.73
CA VAL A 45 11.88 6.90 15.40
C VAL A 45 13.17 7.53 14.85
N ASN A 46 14.20 7.70 15.69
CA ASN A 46 15.51 8.23 15.28
C ASN A 46 16.49 7.15 14.81
N ILE A 47 16.14 5.86 14.89
CA ILE A 47 17.02 4.76 14.51
C ILE A 47 16.42 4.03 13.32
N THR A 48 17.12 4.01 12.19
CA THR A 48 16.75 3.19 11.03
C THR A 48 17.52 1.87 11.05
N PRO A 49 16.94 0.73 10.64
CA PRO A 49 15.63 0.57 10.00
C PRO A 49 14.45 0.57 10.99
N PHE A 50 13.27 0.97 10.50
CA PHE A 50 12.03 0.90 11.28
C PHE A 50 11.45 -0.52 11.28
N HIS A 51 11.08 -1.00 12.46
CA HIS A 51 10.54 -2.33 12.66
C HIS A 51 9.06 -2.26 13.02
N PHE A 52 8.23 -2.94 12.23
CA PHE A 52 6.80 -3.08 12.47
C PHE A 52 6.47 -4.55 12.74
N LYS A 53 5.59 -4.81 13.71
CA LYS A 53 5.10 -6.16 13.99
C LYS A 53 3.59 -6.17 13.92
N ILE A 54 3.07 -6.85 12.90
CA ILE A 54 1.66 -7.12 12.76
C ILE A 54 1.37 -8.42 13.49
N HIS A 55 0.57 -8.35 14.55
CA HIS A 55 0.18 -9.53 15.32
C HIS A 55 -0.92 -10.30 14.58
N ALA A 56 -0.88 -11.64 14.67
CA ALA A 56 -1.96 -12.47 14.20
C ALA A 56 -3.26 -12.10 14.94
N SER A 57 -4.30 -11.77 14.19
CA SER A 57 -5.62 -11.40 14.73
C SER A 57 -6.70 -12.16 13.98
N THR A 58 -7.84 -12.38 14.66
CA THR A 58 -9.06 -12.90 14.04
C THR A 58 -9.71 -11.87 13.11
N ASN A 59 -9.27 -10.61 13.18
CA ASN A 59 -9.53 -9.59 12.18
C ASN A 59 -8.71 -9.94 10.93
N TYR A 60 -9.30 -10.76 10.05
CA TYR A 60 -8.72 -11.33 8.84
C TYR A 60 -7.57 -10.51 8.20
N ILE A 61 -6.41 -11.15 8.00
CA ILE A 61 -5.32 -10.65 7.15
C ILE A 61 -5.27 -11.53 5.91
N ASP A 62 -5.95 -11.10 4.84
CA ASP A 62 -5.70 -11.64 3.51
C ASP A 62 -4.44 -10.96 2.96
N LEU A 63 -3.30 -11.66 3.01
CA LEU A 63 -2.02 -11.15 2.51
C LEU A 63 -2.07 -10.79 1.02
N SER A 64 -3.01 -11.34 0.25
CA SER A 64 -3.17 -11.00 -1.18
C SER A 64 -3.76 -9.60 -1.39
N LYS A 65 -4.34 -8.99 -0.35
CA LYS A 65 -4.97 -7.67 -0.38
C LYS A 65 -4.40 -6.73 0.69
N CYS A 66 -3.17 -6.96 1.11
CA CYS A 66 -2.45 -6.05 1.99
C CYS A 66 -1.62 -5.05 1.18
N TYR A 67 -1.91 -3.77 1.35
CA TYR A 67 -1.17 -2.68 0.72
C TYR A 67 -0.51 -1.81 1.79
N ILE A 68 0.71 -1.37 1.51
CA ILE A 68 1.38 -0.34 2.31
C ILE A 68 1.02 1.00 1.70
N PHE A 69 0.24 1.80 2.43
CA PHE A 69 -0.07 3.17 2.03
C PHE A 69 0.92 4.13 2.69
N THR A 70 1.46 5.06 1.92
CA THR A 70 2.39 6.08 2.43
C THR A 70 1.91 7.46 2.04
N GLU A 71 1.92 8.37 3.01
CA GLU A 71 1.66 9.79 2.78
C GLU A 71 2.98 10.56 2.78
N LEU A 72 3.23 11.32 1.72
CA LEU A 72 4.43 12.13 1.55
C LEU A 72 4.05 13.60 1.37
N ARG A 73 4.83 14.49 1.97
CA ARG A 73 4.71 15.94 1.74
C ARG A 73 6.09 16.54 1.52
N ILE A 74 6.25 17.22 0.39
CA ILE A 74 7.44 18.01 0.07
C ILE A 74 7.20 19.45 0.53
N ARG A 75 8.19 20.06 1.20
CA ARG A 75 8.16 21.44 1.70
C ARG A 75 9.44 22.16 1.27
N LYS A 76 9.34 23.48 1.03
CA LYS A 76 10.50 24.33 0.76
C LYS A 76 10.94 25.06 2.02
N GLU A 77 12.20 25.47 2.07
CA GLU A 77 12.72 26.34 3.12
C GLU A 77 12.61 27.79 2.64
N ASP A 78 12.04 28.65 3.47
CA ASP A 78 11.94 30.10 3.23
C ASP A 78 13.26 30.81 3.58
N GLU A 79 13.39 32.10 3.24
CA GLU A 79 14.58 32.93 3.52
C GLU A 79 14.97 32.96 5.02
N HIS A 80 14.02 32.66 5.90
CA HIS A 80 14.17 32.63 7.35
C HIS A 80 14.39 31.22 7.92
N GLY A 81 14.65 30.23 7.07
CA GLY A 81 14.87 28.84 7.48
C GLY A 81 13.61 28.08 7.93
N ARG A 82 12.42 28.57 7.53
CA ARG A 82 11.14 27.96 7.91
C ARG A 82 10.59 27.09 6.79
N LEU A 83 10.06 25.91 7.14
CA LEU A 83 9.43 25.01 6.18
C LEU A 83 8.05 25.52 5.76
N THR A 84 7.90 25.89 4.49
CA THR A 84 6.65 26.39 3.88
C THR A 84 6.17 25.45 2.75
N ASN A 85 4.92 25.64 2.31
CA ASN A 85 4.37 24.86 1.20
C ASN A 85 4.98 25.30 -0.13
N LEU A 86 5.03 24.36 -1.08
CA LEU A 86 5.32 24.67 -2.47
C LEU A 86 4.18 25.50 -3.05
N GLU A 87 4.55 26.54 -3.79
CA GLU A 87 3.65 27.40 -4.56
C GLU A 87 3.73 27.02 -6.03
N ALA A 88 2.72 27.39 -6.83
CA ALA A 88 2.68 27.07 -8.26
C ALA A 88 3.85 27.67 -9.06
N ALA A 89 4.56 28.66 -8.51
CA ALA A 89 5.73 29.27 -9.13
C ALA A 89 7.03 28.48 -8.89
N ASP A 90 7.04 27.49 -7.99
CA ASP A 90 8.22 26.69 -7.65
C ASP A 90 8.45 25.58 -8.70
N ASN A 91 8.79 25.96 -9.93
CA ASN A 91 8.93 25.06 -11.09
C ASN A 91 10.12 24.08 -11.02
N ASN A 92 10.98 24.20 -10.00
CA ASN A 92 12.21 23.42 -9.87
C ASN A 92 12.05 22.14 -9.03
N VAL A 93 10.82 21.80 -8.63
CA VAL A 93 10.56 20.64 -7.76
C VAL A 93 9.66 19.65 -8.49
N SER A 94 10.18 18.45 -8.74
CA SER A 94 9.43 17.31 -9.28
C SER A 94 9.78 16.03 -8.54
N CYS A 95 8.84 15.09 -8.51
CA CYS A 95 9.05 13.75 -7.97
C CYS A 95 9.61 12.84 -9.06
N CYS A 96 10.41 11.85 -8.65
CA CYS A 96 10.69 10.72 -9.52
C CYS A 96 9.40 9.91 -9.73
N GLN A 97 9.26 9.33 -10.93
CA GLN A 97 8.20 8.37 -11.24
C GLN A 97 8.21 7.23 -10.20
N LEU A 98 7.00 6.73 -9.87
CA LEU A 98 6.82 5.68 -8.85
C LEU A 98 7.33 6.09 -7.46
N ILE A 99 7.07 7.33 -7.05
CA ILE A 99 7.53 7.87 -5.76
C ILE A 99 7.14 6.96 -4.58
N GLY A 100 5.96 6.31 -4.62
CA GLY A 100 5.51 5.42 -3.55
C GLY A 100 6.38 4.16 -3.38
N HIS A 101 7.11 3.75 -4.43
CA HIS A 101 8.04 2.62 -4.37
C HIS A 101 9.49 3.08 -4.17
N THR A 102 9.88 4.23 -4.72
CA THR A 102 11.27 4.72 -4.70
C THR A 102 11.66 5.38 -3.37
N ILE A 103 10.70 5.75 -2.52
CA ILE A 103 10.96 6.21 -1.14
C ILE A 103 11.63 5.14 -0.25
N TRP A 104 11.47 3.85 -0.59
CA TRP A 104 11.99 2.75 0.21
C TRP A 104 13.41 2.39 -0.24
N LYS A 105 14.40 2.66 0.60
CA LYS A 105 15.79 2.25 0.34
C LYS A 105 15.98 0.73 0.41
N ASN A 106 15.32 0.08 1.36
CA ASN A 106 15.32 -1.36 1.57
C ASN A 106 14.08 -1.74 2.38
N CYS A 107 13.45 -2.86 2.04
CA CYS A 107 12.37 -3.46 2.83
C CYS A 107 12.64 -4.95 3.02
N ARG A 108 12.42 -5.45 4.24
CA ARG A 108 12.49 -6.87 4.58
C ARG A 108 11.17 -7.31 5.21
N ILE A 109 10.59 -8.37 4.67
CA ILE A 109 9.32 -8.92 5.16
C ILE A 109 9.56 -10.36 5.59
N SER A 110 9.11 -10.68 6.80
CA SER A 110 9.18 -12.02 7.37
C SER A 110 7.83 -12.43 7.94
N ILE A 111 7.41 -13.66 7.66
CA ILE A 111 6.20 -14.27 8.19
C ILE A 111 6.62 -15.45 9.06
N ASN A 112 6.17 -15.49 10.32
CA ASN A 112 6.49 -16.56 11.28
C ASN A 112 8.00 -16.85 11.40
N GLY A 113 8.85 -15.83 11.27
CA GLY A 113 10.30 -15.96 11.34
C GLY A 113 10.97 -16.40 10.03
N THR A 114 10.20 -16.77 9.00
CA THR A 114 10.72 -17.03 7.66
C THR A 114 10.68 -15.75 6.84
N GLN A 115 11.84 -15.34 6.33
CA GLN A 115 11.95 -14.20 5.44
C GLN A 115 11.35 -14.56 4.07
N ILE A 116 10.34 -13.82 3.64
CA ILE A 116 9.67 -14.02 2.34
C ILE A 116 10.10 -13.00 1.29
N PHE A 117 10.62 -11.84 1.73
CA PHE A 117 11.06 -10.77 0.86
C PHE A 117 12.26 -10.05 1.48
N GLU A 118 13.24 -9.75 0.63
CA GLU A 118 14.40 -8.94 0.97
C GLU A 118 14.76 -8.04 -0.20
N GLY A 119 14.62 -6.74 0.03
CA GLY A 119 15.18 -5.72 -0.84
C GLY A 119 16.69 -5.55 -0.60
N ASN A 120 17.35 -4.93 -1.57
CA ASN A 120 18.71 -4.42 -1.44
C ASN A 120 18.69 -2.88 -1.55
N SER A 121 19.85 -2.24 -1.42
CA SER A 121 19.98 -0.78 -1.54
C SER A 121 19.63 -0.21 -2.92
N LEU A 122 19.44 -1.08 -3.93
CA LEU A 122 19.08 -0.72 -5.30
C LEU A 122 17.60 -1.02 -5.60
N MET A 123 16.79 -1.34 -4.58
CA MET A 123 15.37 -1.67 -4.72
C MET A 123 14.60 -0.57 -5.47
N ALA A 124 14.88 0.70 -5.20
CA ALA A 124 14.26 1.82 -5.89
C ALA A 124 14.53 1.77 -7.40
N TYR A 125 15.79 1.60 -7.83
CA TYR A 125 16.15 1.51 -9.24
C TYR A 125 15.58 0.26 -9.91
N LYS A 126 15.69 -0.89 -9.24
CA LYS A 126 15.14 -2.16 -9.74
C LYS A 126 13.65 -2.02 -10.01
N SER A 127 12.92 -1.37 -9.11
CA SER A 127 11.48 -1.19 -9.26
C SER A 127 11.12 -0.37 -10.50
N ILE A 128 11.80 0.74 -10.75
CA ILE A 128 11.56 1.56 -11.95
C ILE A 128 11.74 0.70 -13.21
N PHE A 129 12.85 -0.03 -13.31
CA PHE A 129 13.10 -0.88 -14.49
C PHE A 129 12.10 -2.02 -14.62
N ASP A 130 11.76 -2.70 -13.53
CA ASP A 130 10.75 -3.75 -13.55
C ASP A 130 9.41 -3.19 -14.03
N TYR A 131 9.00 -2.02 -13.53
CA TYR A 131 7.72 -1.43 -13.91
C TYR A 131 7.70 -0.94 -15.36
N GLU A 132 8.80 -0.35 -15.83
CA GLU A 132 8.90 0.14 -17.20
C GLU A 132 8.91 -0.99 -18.23
N LEU A 133 9.62 -2.08 -17.94
CA LEU A 133 9.86 -3.17 -18.89
C LEU A 133 8.83 -4.30 -18.81
N THR A 134 8.16 -4.49 -17.67
CA THR A 134 7.30 -5.66 -17.45
C THR A 134 5.83 -5.38 -17.77
N TYR A 135 5.32 -4.17 -17.47
CA TYR A 135 3.88 -3.92 -17.50
C TYR A 135 3.42 -3.13 -18.74
N PRO A 136 2.24 -3.47 -19.29
CA PRO A 136 1.65 -2.71 -20.39
C PRO A 136 1.13 -1.34 -19.93
N GLN A 137 0.96 -0.40 -20.86
CA GLN A 137 0.53 0.96 -20.56
C GLN A 137 -0.84 1.04 -19.86
N THR A 138 -1.74 0.09 -20.14
CA THR A 138 -3.05 0.00 -19.49
C THR A 138 -2.96 -0.19 -17.99
N VAL A 139 -1.96 -0.95 -17.54
CA VAL A 139 -1.65 -1.17 -16.13
C VAL A 139 -1.02 0.08 -15.52
N LYS A 140 -0.08 0.70 -16.24
CA LYS A 140 0.59 1.95 -15.83
C LYS A 140 -0.40 3.08 -15.54
N ASN A 141 -1.41 3.22 -16.37
CA ASN A 141 -2.44 4.25 -16.22
C ASN A 141 -3.55 3.91 -15.21
N SER A 142 -3.59 2.67 -14.69
CA SER A 142 -4.62 2.22 -13.75
C SER A 142 -4.04 2.09 -12.33
N TYR A 143 -3.58 0.91 -11.91
CA TYR A 143 -3.18 0.70 -10.52
C TYR A 143 -1.84 1.38 -10.17
N LEU A 144 -0.94 1.57 -11.13
CA LEU A 144 0.37 2.19 -10.87
C LEU A 144 0.26 3.70 -10.61
N SER A 145 -0.85 4.34 -10.99
CA SER A 145 -1.15 5.71 -10.58
C SER A 145 -1.18 5.87 -9.06
N ALA A 146 -1.67 4.86 -8.33
CA ALA A 146 -1.66 4.84 -6.87
C ALA A 146 -0.24 4.78 -6.27
N ALA A 147 0.73 4.23 -7.03
CA ALA A 147 2.14 4.22 -6.66
C ALA A 147 2.88 5.50 -7.09
N GLY A 148 2.19 6.46 -7.72
CA GLY A 148 2.77 7.69 -8.23
C GLY A 148 3.38 7.58 -9.62
N TYR A 149 2.86 6.67 -10.46
CA TYR A 149 3.17 6.63 -11.88
C TYR A 149 2.22 7.56 -12.64
N TYR A 150 2.75 8.58 -13.31
CA TYR A 150 1.97 9.52 -14.10
C TYR A 150 2.57 9.70 -15.48
N ASP A 151 1.73 9.97 -16.47
CA ASP A 151 2.21 10.32 -17.81
C ASP A 151 2.92 11.67 -17.76
N ASP A 152 4.10 11.75 -18.36
CA ASP A 152 4.81 13.01 -18.56
C ASP A 152 4.12 13.70 -19.75
N GLY A 153 3.02 14.43 -19.47
CA GLY A 153 2.19 15.07 -20.48
C GLY A 153 2.92 16.00 -21.45
#